data_AF-A0A2E4CE32-F1
#
_entry.id   AF-A0A2E4CE32-F1
#
_cell.length_a   1.000
_cell.length_b   1.000
_cell.length_c   1.000
_cell.angle_alpha   90.00
_cell.angle_beta   90.00
_cell.angle_gamma   90.00
#
_symmetry.space_group_name_H-M   'P 1'
#
loop_
_entity.id
_entity.type
_entity.pdbx_description
1 polymer ?
#
loop_
_entity_poly.entity_id
_entity_poly.type
_entity_poly.pdbx_seq_one_letter_code
_entity_poly.pdbx_strand_id
1 'polypeptide(L)'
;MWGALLPAYTLTDGGGAPVLSDSMDALGYHGDLKLVRRFLGTRTSFEGRAFYATAESTANGGDSGLNFLSPSDGSITAIPAGATRLRSDVDNYGFDLLLRDTWITRFGGLSAGCAFSYIGFDQTFNSTAGGADLLREKLDSALRGGKGFVGWDGCFCGHATNIDLLFGFYDMNATYGSEAGLAGPATEQKMTKNVSTIETNFTTRRDFREIQVGTTIGVTYFTDLPTIERTLGQPVSIGTDDAVTLKFLFEILL
;
A
#
# COMPACT_ATOMS: atom_id res chain seq x y z
N MET A 1 5.03 -12.12 3.73
CA MET A 1 5.95 -11.04 3.33
C MET A 1 5.23 -10.11 2.38
N TRP A 2 5.51 -8.83 2.47
CA TRP A 2 4.95 -7.76 1.65
C TRP A 2 6.07 -6.90 1.08
N GLY A 3 5.88 -6.38 -0.12
CA GLY A 3 6.70 -5.30 -0.68
C GLY A 3 5.78 -4.19 -1.17
N ALA A 4 6.10 -2.96 -0.82
CA ALA A 4 5.43 -1.76 -1.32
C ALA A 4 6.45 -0.97 -2.14
N LEU A 5 6.12 -0.67 -3.39
CA LEU A 5 6.84 0.24 -4.26
C LEU A 5 5.90 1.41 -4.53
N LEU A 6 6.02 2.45 -3.70
CA LEU A 6 5.14 3.60 -3.74
C LEU A 6 5.88 4.80 -4.30
N PRO A 7 5.15 5.84 -4.73
CA PRO A 7 5.77 7.10 -5.09
C PRO A 7 6.64 7.63 -3.94
N ALA A 8 7.84 8.08 -4.28
CA ALA A 8 8.80 8.57 -3.29
C ALA A 8 8.25 9.80 -2.56
N TYR A 9 8.50 9.87 -1.26
CA TYR A 9 8.30 11.11 -0.52
C TYR A 9 9.53 11.98 -0.68
N THR A 10 9.34 13.26 -0.99
CA THR A 10 10.44 14.23 -1.04
C THR A 10 9.98 15.59 -0.53
N LEU A 11 10.71 16.11 0.46
CA LEU A 11 10.67 17.50 0.87
C LEU A 11 11.77 18.26 0.13
N THR A 12 11.40 19.26 -0.66
CA THR A 12 12.37 20.13 -1.36
C THR A 12 12.52 21.50 -0.68
N ASP A 13 13.69 22.12 -0.84
CA ASP A 13 13.88 23.52 -0.51
C ASP A 13 13.29 24.45 -1.58
N GLY A 14 13.32 25.77 -1.33
CA GLY A 14 12.82 26.76 -2.28
C GLY A 14 13.60 26.83 -3.61
N GLY A 15 14.77 26.19 -3.69
CA GLY A 15 15.57 26.02 -4.92
C GLY A 15 15.31 24.70 -5.65
N GLY A 16 14.47 23.82 -5.09
CA GLY A 16 14.13 22.51 -5.65
C GLY A 16 15.09 21.38 -5.27
N ALA A 17 16.07 21.62 -4.40
CA ALA A 17 16.96 20.57 -3.93
C ALA A 17 16.26 19.68 -2.89
N PRO A 18 16.41 18.34 -2.95
CA PRO A 18 15.82 17.45 -1.96
C PRO A 18 16.53 17.61 -0.62
N VAL A 19 15.72 17.76 0.43
CA VAL A 19 16.16 18.00 1.80
C VAL A 19 15.94 16.75 2.66
N LEU A 20 14.75 16.16 2.53
CA LEU A 20 14.42 14.85 3.07
C LEU A 20 13.77 14.06 1.96
N SER A 21 14.14 12.80 1.83
CA SER A 21 13.50 11.90 0.89
C SER A 21 13.45 10.49 1.42
N ASP A 22 12.42 9.77 1.02
CA ASP A 22 12.31 8.33 1.16
C ASP A 22 11.82 7.78 -0.19
N SER A 23 12.48 6.73 -0.69
CA SER A 23 12.04 6.04 -1.90
C SER A 23 10.67 5.38 -1.75
N MET A 24 10.24 5.12 -0.51
CA MET A 24 9.00 4.38 -0.19
C MET A 24 8.93 2.95 -0.72
N ASP A 25 10.06 2.45 -1.22
CA ASP A 25 10.32 1.04 -1.47
C ASP A 25 10.57 0.33 -0.12
N ALA A 26 9.55 -0.34 0.39
CA ALA A 26 9.58 -0.96 1.72
C ALA A 26 9.22 -2.44 1.68
N LEU A 27 9.88 -3.23 2.52
CA LEU A 27 9.56 -4.65 2.75
C LEU A 27 8.95 -4.81 4.14
N GLY A 28 7.96 -5.68 4.24
CA GLY A 28 7.20 -5.84 5.46
C GLY A 28 6.44 -7.14 5.60
N TYR A 29 5.44 -7.11 6.47
CA TYR A 29 4.61 -8.26 6.82
C TYR A 29 3.26 -8.18 6.13
N HIS A 30 2.68 -9.34 5.81
CA HIS A 30 1.33 -9.45 5.24
C HIS A 30 0.67 -10.65 5.90
N GLY A 31 -0.54 -10.46 6.43
CA GLY A 31 -1.44 -11.49 6.90
C GLY A 31 -2.75 -11.46 6.12
N ASP A 32 -3.31 -12.64 5.85
CA ASP A 32 -4.54 -12.80 5.09
C ASP A 32 -5.42 -13.88 5.74
N LEU A 33 -6.71 -13.64 5.81
CA LEU A 33 -7.73 -14.61 6.20
C LEU A 33 -8.72 -14.76 5.05
N LYS A 34 -8.76 -15.96 4.47
CA LYS A 34 -9.68 -16.32 3.40
C LYS A 34 -10.71 -17.35 3.86
N LEU A 35 -11.97 -17.10 3.57
CA LEU A 35 -13.09 -18.01 3.80
C LEU A 35 -13.79 -18.29 2.48
N VAL A 36 -14.07 -19.56 2.19
CA VAL A 36 -14.74 -19.97 0.96
C VAL A 36 -15.91 -20.88 1.29
N ARG A 37 -17.09 -20.58 0.75
CA ARG A 37 -18.27 -21.43 0.85
C ARG A 37 -18.91 -21.63 -0.51
N ARG A 38 -18.99 -22.89 -0.94
CA ARG A 38 -19.70 -23.27 -2.15
C ARG A 38 -21.19 -23.46 -1.88
N PHE A 39 -22.04 -23.00 -2.80
CA PHE A 39 -23.45 -23.35 -2.80
C PHE A 39 -23.63 -24.82 -3.17
N LEU A 40 -24.45 -25.53 -2.40
CA LEU A 40 -24.77 -26.92 -2.68
C LEU A 40 -25.48 -27.02 -4.03
N GLY A 41 -25.02 -27.94 -4.87
CA GLY A 41 -25.62 -28.20 -6.18
C GLY A 41 -25.34 -27.13 -7.25
N THR A 42 -24.51 -26.12 -6.97
CA THR A 42 -24.12 -25.12 -7.99
C THR A 42 -22.60 -25.07 -8.19
N ARG A 43 -22.19 -24.33 -9.21
CA ARG A 43 -20.79 -23.99 -9.52
C ARG A 43 -20.32 -22.71 -8.84
N THR A 44 -21.21 -22.07 -8.07
CA THR A 44 -20.97 -20.76 -7.47
C THR A 44 -20.49 -20.87 -6.03
N SER A 45 -19.55 -20.02 -5.65
CA SER A 45 -19.05 -19.87 -4.27
C SER A 45 -19.09 -18.41 -3.82
N PHE A 46 -19.28 -18.22 -2.52
CA PHE A 46 -18.94 -16.99 -1.82
C PHE A 46 -17.53 -17.09 -1.29
N GLU A 47 -16.75 -16.03 -1.45
CA GLU A 47 -15.44 -15.90 -0.82
C GLU A 47 -15.37 -14.61 -0.03
N GLY A 48 -14.86 -14.70 1.19
CA GLY A 48 -14.51 -13.54 2.01
C GLY A 48 -13.00 -13.52 2.18
N ARG A 49 -12.40 -12.35 2.08
CA ARG A 49 -10.97 -12.14 2.31
C ARG A 49 -10.81 -10.91 3.19
N ALA A 50 -9.96 -10.99 4.22
CA ALA A 50 -9.54 -9.84 5.01
C ALA A 50 -8.02 -9.87 5.13
N PHE A 51 -7.37 -8.72 4.92
CA PHE A 51 -5.91 -8.64 4.91
C PHE A 51 -5.42 -7.41 5.67
N TYR A 52 -4.20 -7.54 6.17
CA TYR A 52 -3.43 -6.46 6.79
C TYR A 52 -1.95 -6.65 6.44
N ALA A 53 -1.31 -5.57 6.04
CA ALA A 53 0.11 -5.52 5.74
C ALA A 53 0.70 -4.22 6.27
N THR A 54 1.96 -4.28 6.68
CA THR A 54 2.68 -3.15 7.25
C THR A 54 4.14 -3.20 6.85
N ALA A 55 4.74 -2.05 6.60
CA ALA A 55 6.15 -1.88 6.32
C ALA A 55 6.67 -0.58 6.93
N GLU A 56 7.88 -0.61 7.47
CA GLU A 56 8.54 0.55 8.05
C GLU A 56 9.86 0.80 7.30
N SER A 57 10.20 2.06 7.07
CA SER A 57 11.48 2.48 6.52
C SER A 57 12.05 3.63 7.33
N THR A 58 13.37 3.75 7.30
CA THR A 58 14.08 4.88 7.88
C THR A 58 15.15 5.33 6.90
N ALA A 59 14.98 6.53 6.36
CA ALA A 59 15.96 7.19 5.53
C ALA A 59 16.78 8.17 6.36
N ASN A 60 18.10 8.16 6.18
CA ASN A 60 18.96 9.23 6.70
C ASN A 60 18.69 10.48 5.86
N GLY A 61 18.47 11.62 6.52
CA GLY A 61 18.26 12.88 5.82
C GLY A 61 19.44 13.21 4.91
N GLY A 62 19.15 13.73 3.71
CA GLY A 62 20.16 14.19 2.77
C GLY A 62 20.97 15.38 3.31
N ASP A 63 21.89 15.91 2.49
CA ASP A 63 22.66 17.12 2.82
C ASP A 63 21.70 18.26 3.20
N SER A 64 21.59 18.58 4.49
CA SER A 64 20.55 19.49 4.96
C SER A 64 20.97 20.94 4.80
N GLY A 65 20.50 21.59 3.73
CA GLY A 65 20.42 23.05 3.60
C GLY A 65 19.30 23.68 4.43
N LEU A 66 18.74 22.94 5.40
CA LEU A 66 17.61 23.38 6.21
C LEU A 66 18.00 24.48 7.17
N ASN A 67 17.23 25.56 7.09
CA ASN A 67 17.31 26.69 7.99
C ASN A 67 15.95 26.87 8.65
N PHE A 68 15.91 26.95 9.97
CA PHE A 68 14.69 27.23 10.72
C PHE A 68 14.87 28.45 11.61
N LEU A 69 13.76 29.11 11.91
CA LEU A 69 13.72 30.18 12.90
C LEU A 69 13.81 29.56 14.29
N SER A 70 14.88 29.87 15.01
CA SER A 70 15.06 29.48 16.40
C SER A 70 13.88 30.00 17.24
N PRO A 71 13.20 29.12 18.01
CA PRO A 71 12.07 29.54 18.84
C PRO A 71 12.42 30.52 19.95
N SER A 72 13.69 30.56 20.39
CA SER A 72 14.12 31.39 21.52
C SER A 72 14.46 32.83 21.14
N ASP A 73 14.91 33.07 19.91
CA ASP A 73 15.41 34.37 19.48
C ASP A 73 15.03 34.78 18.04
N GLY A 74 14.34 33.91 17.30
CA GLY A 74 13.96 34.16 15.91
C GLY A 74 15.14 34.21 14.94
N SER A 75 16.33 33.79 15.37
CA SER A 75 17.50 33.73 14.50
C SER A 75 17.40 32.53 13.54
N ILE A 76 17.97 32.64 12.35
CA ILE A 76 18.03 31.52 11.43
C ILE A 76 19.11 30.54 11.92
N THR A 77 18.72 29.33 12.29
CA THR A 77 19.61 28.23 12.67
C THR A 77 19.64 27.18 11.58
N ALA A 78 20.84 26.84 11.12
CA ALA A 78 21.05 25.76 10.16
C ALA A 78 21.01 24.40 10.86
N ILE A 79 20.33 23.43 10.26
CA ILE A 79 20.39 22.02 10.68
C ILE A 79 21.62 21.40 10.02
N PRO A 80 22.56 20.82 10.78
CA PRO A 80 23.73 20.15 10.21
C PRO A 80 23.33 18.95 9.36
N ALA A 81 24.06 18.71 8.26
CA ALA A 81 23.86 17.53 7.42
C ALA A 81 23.87 16.23 8.25
N GLY A 82 22.91 15.35 8.00
CA GLY A 82 22.74 14.09 8.73
C GLY A 82 22.18 14.22 10.15
N ALA A 83 21.81 15.43 10.60
CA ALA A 83 21.15 15.62 11.90
C ALA A 83 19.65 15.29 11.88
N THR A 84 19.09 14.97 10.70
CA THR A 84 17.70 14.58 10.51
C THR A 84 17.59 13.12 10.08
N ARG A 85 16.49 12.49 10.48
CA ARG A 85 16.12 11.14 10.04
C ARG A 85 14.64 11.16 9.70
N LEU A 86 14.32 10.69 8.50
CA LEU A 86 12.95 10.50 8.08
C LEU A 86 12.56 9.06 8.37
N ARG A 87 11.62 8.88 9.29
CA ARG A 87 10.91 7.62 9.49
C ARG A 87 9.66 7.66 8.63
N SER A 88 9.42 6.59 7.88
CA SER A 88 8.18 6.38 7.14
C SER A 88 7.57 5.05 7.56
N ASP A 89 6.26 5.04 7.72
CA ASP A 89 5.49 3.84 8.03
C ASP A 89 4.34 3.73 7.01
N VAL A 90 4.08 2.51 6.55
CA VAL A 90 3.02 2.22 5.58
C VAL A 90 2.17 1.07 6.06
N ASP A 91 0.86 1.28 6.13
CA ASP A 91 -0.14 0.25 6.41
C ASP A 91 -1.08 0.07 5.23
N ASN A 92 -1.34 -1.18 4.86
CA ASN A 92 -2.30 -1.57 3.84
C ASN A 92 -3.25 -2.61 4.41
N TYR A 93 -4.54 -2.32 4.42
CA TYR A 93 -5.55 -3.17 5.04
C TYR A 93 -6.84 -3.17 4.28
N GLY A 94 -7.68 -4.18 4.47
CA GLY A 94 -8.94 -4.20 3.76
C GLY A 94 -9.62 -5.54 3.74
N PHE A 95 -10.65 -5.61 2.91
CA PHE A 95 -11.41 -6.84 2.72
C PHE A 95 -12.06 -6.90 1.33
N ASP A 96 -12.26 -8.12 0.86
CA ASP A 96 -12.99 -8.45 -0.36
C ASP A 96 -14.15 -9.39 -0.03
N LEU A 97 -15.32 -9.14 -0.64
CA LEU A 97 -16.48 -10.04 -0.62
C LEU A 97 -16.81 -10.43 -2.06
N LEU A 98 -16.61 -11.70 -2.39
CA LEU A 98 -16.59 -12.21 -3.75
C LEU A 98 -17.75 -13.18 -4.00
N LEU A 99 -18.29 -13.11 -5.22
CA LEU A 99 -19.04 -14.18 -5.85
C LEU A 99 -18.21 -14.75 -7.00
N ARG A 100 -17.90 -16.05 -6.94
CA ARG A 100 -17.13 -16.77 -7.96
C ARG A 100 -17.98 -17.86 -8.59
N ASP A 101 -17.90 -17.99 -9.89
CA ASP A 101 -18.46 -19.11 -10.64
C ASP A 101 -17.33 -19.92 -11.28
N THR A 102 -17.33 -21.24 -11.09
CA THR A 102 -16.22 -22.12 -11.52
C THR A 102 -16.69 -23.25 -12.44
N TRP A 103 -16.11 -23.33 -13.63
CA TRP A 103 -16.38 -24.33 -14.66
C TRP A 103 -15.25 -25.35 -14.75
N ILE A 104 -15.60 -26.63 -14.85
CA ILE A 104 -14.62 -27.69 -15.12
C ILE A 104 -14.51 -27.85 -16.63
N THR A 105 -13.29 -27.77 -17.15
CA THR A 105 -12.97 -27.96 -18.57
C THR A 105 -11.92 -29.05 -18.75
N ARG A 106 -11.61 -29.39 -20.01
CA ARG A 106 -10.55 -30.36 -20.34
C ARG A 106 -9.14 -29.88 -20.02
N PHE A 107 -8.94 -28.58 -19.82
CA PHE A 107 -7.64 -27.95 -19.58
C PHE A 107 -7.52 -27.38 -18.14
N GLY A 108 -8.42 -27.78 -17.24
CA GLY A 108 -8.48 -27.29 -15.87
C GLY A 108 -9.82 -26.63 -15.53
N GLY A 109 -9.89 -26.04 -14.33
CA GLY A 109 -10.98 -25.16 -13.93
C GLY A 109 -10.81 -23.78 -14.55
N LEU A 110 -11.91 -23.20 -15.02
CA LEU A 110 -11.98 -21.77 -15.33
C LEU A 110 -12.92 -21.13 -14.32
N SER A 111 -12.64 -19.91 -13.89
CA SER A 111 -13.56 -19.18 -13.02
C SER A 111 -13.65 -17.71 -13.40
N ALA A 112 -14.77 -17.10 -13.03
CA ALA A 112 -14.99 -15.67 -13.19
C ALA A 112 -15.98 -15.18 -12.14
N GLY A 113 -15.97 -13.87 -11.90
CA GLY A 113 -16.95 -13.26 -11.00
C GLY A 113 -16.61 -11.83 -10.64
N CYS A 114 -17.22 -11.37 -9.55
CA CYS A 114 -17.10 -10.01 -9.07
C CYS A 114 -16.98 -9.94 -7.55
N ALA A 115 -16.38 -8.86 -7.07
CA ALA A 115 -16.19 -8.56 -5.66
C ALA A 115 -16.67 -7.15 -5.33
N PHE A 116 -17.21 -6.97 -4.13
CA PHE A 116 -17.04 -5.72 -3.42
C PHE A 116 -15.66 -5.69 -2.79
N SER A 117 -14.99 -4.54 -2.81
CA SER A 117 -13.66 -4.38 -2.24
C SER A 117 -13.51 -3.05 -1.50
N TYR A 118 -12.84 -3.12 -0.36
CA TYR A 118 -12.36 -1.98 0.40
C TYR A 118 -10.87 -2.16 0.68
N ILE A 119 -10.10 -1.11 0.40
CA ILE A 119 -8.66 -1.05 0.64
C ILE A 119 -8.36 0.28 1.33
N GLY A 120 -7.75 0.21 2.51
CA GLY A 120 -7.14 1.32 3.21
C GLY A 120 -5.63 1.31 2.99
N PHE A 121 -5.06 2.49 2.76
CA PHE A 121 -3.64 2.68 2.56
C PHE A 121 -3.22 3.94 3.32
N ASP A 122 -2.56 3.74 4.46
CA ASP A 122 -2.13 4.80 5.37
C ASP A 122 -0.60 4.95 5.27
N GLN A 123 -0.13 6.18 5.12
CA GLN A 123 1.28 6.52 5.09
C GLN A 123 1.56 7.56 6.16
N THR A 124 2.60 7.36 6.96
CA THR A 124 3.02 8.30 8.00
C THR A 124 4.48 8.67 7.81
N PHE A 125 4.80 9.96 7.95
CA PHE A 125 6.14 10.51 7.80
C PHE A 125 6.50 11.32 9.04
N ASN A 126 7.63 10.99 9.66
CA ASN A 126 8.09 11.64 10.89
C ASN A 126 9.56 11.99 10.77
N SER A 127 9.92 13.23 11.08
CA SER A 127 11.32 13.63 11.25
C SER A 127 11.48 14.55 12.45
N THR A 128 12.61 14.40 13.14
CA THR A 128 13.03 15.28 14.24
C THR A 128 14.36 15.95 13.91
N ALA A 129 14.59 17.12 14.50
CA ALA A 129 15.85 17.84 14.43
C ALA A 129 16.14 18.48 15.80
N GLY A 130 17.30 18.19 16.40
CA GLY A 130 17.69 18.77 17.69
C GLY A 130 16.72 18.48 18.85
N GLY A 131 15.95 17.38 18.77
CA GLY A 131 14.95 17.01 19.77
C GLY A 131 13.58 17.67 19.60
N ALA A 132 13.40 18.52 18.59
CA ALA A 132 12.10 19.08 18.19
C ALA A 132 11.55 18.36 16.95
N ASP A 133 10.23 18.35 16.81
CA ASP A 133 9.55 17.81 15.63
C ASP A 133 9.82 18.72 14.41
N LEU A 134 10.50 18.17 13.41
CA LEU A 134 10.74 18.86 12.14
C LEU A 134 9.48 18.80 11.28
N LEU A 135 8.94 17.59 11.13
CA LEU A 135 7.69 17.33 10.44
C LEU A 135 7.02 16.07 11.02
N ARG A 136 5.69 16.10 11.05
CA ARG A 136 4.83 14.93 11.25
C ARG A 136 3.67 15.05 10.27
N GLU A 137 3.63 14.16 9.30
CA GLU A 137 2.71 14.18 8.18
C GLU A 137 2.06 12.81 8.02
N LYS A 138 0.77 12.78 7.67
CA LYS A 138 -0.01 11.56 7.43
C LYS A 138 -0.76 11.71 6.11
N LEU A 139 -0.80 10.64 5.33
CA LEU A 139 -1.61 10.53 4.12
C LEU A 139 -2.40 9.22 4.18
N ASP A 140 -3.69 9.37 4.43
CA ASP A 140 -4.63 8.25 4.54
C ASP A 140 -5.45 8.17 3.27
N SER A 141 -5.58 6.98 2.70
CA SER A 141 -6.41 6.76 1.52
C SER A 141 -7.33 5.57 1.69
N ALA A 142 -8.60 5.78 1.38
CA ALA A 142 -9.65 4.79 1.45
C ALA A 142 -10.22 4.57 0.05
N LEU A 143 -9.95 3.42 -0.54
CA LEU A 143 -10.42 2.98 -1.83
C LEU A 143 -11.62 2.05 -1.62
N ARG A 144 -12.80 2.47 -2.09
CA ARG A 144 -14.03 1.67 -2.01
C ARG A 144 -14.57 1.43 -3.40
N GLY A 145 -14.83 0.17 -3.74
CA GLY A 145 -15.23 -0.14 -5.09
C GLY A 145 -15.57 -1.59 -5.34
N GLY A 146 -15.44 -1.97 -6.61
CA GLY A 146 -15.72 -3.31 -7.08
C GLY A 146 -14.54 -3.87 -7.86
N LYS A 147 -14.41 -5.20 -7.84
CA LYS A 147 -13.46 -5.95 -8.66
C LYS A 147 -14.22 -6.88 -9.59
N GLY A 148 -13.74 -7.04 -10.81
CA GLY A 148 -14.01 -8.21 -11.64
C GLY A 148 -12.80 -9.14 -11.61
N PHE A 149 -13.00 -10.44 -11.71
CA PHE A 149 -11.88 -11.37 -11.87
C PHE A 149 -12.17 -12.48 -12.86
N VAL A 150 -11.08 -13.04 -13.39
CA VAL A 150 -11.03 -14.30 -14.11
C VAL A 150 -9.93 -15.15 -13.49
N GLY A 151 -10.16 -16.46 -13.43
CA GLY A 151 -9.22 -17.38 -12.82
C GLY A 151 -9.08 -18.67 -13.61
N TRP A 152 -7.94 -19.32 -13.44
CA TRP A 152 -7.66 -20.66 -13.94
C TRP A 152 -7.14 -21.53 -12.81
N ASP A 153 -7.67 -22.76 -12.74
CA ASP A 153 -7.28 -23.78 -11.78
C ASP A 153 -6.72 -24.97 -12.55
N GLY A 154 -5.57 -25.49 -12.13
CA GLY A 154 -4.98 -26.65 -12.77
C GLY A 154 -3.82 -27.22 -11.98
N CYS A 155 -2.80 -27.67 -12.72
CA CYS A 155 -1.62 -28.28 -12.12
C CYS A 155 -0.35 -27.71 -12.74
N PHE A 156 0.60 -27.33 -11.89
CA PHE A 156 1.94 -26.91 -12.30
C PHE A 156 2.98 -27.73 -11.54
N CYS A 157 3.90 -28.38 -12.28
CA CYS A 157 4.93 -29.25 -11.70
C CYS A 157 4.39 -30.32 -10.72
N GLY A 158 3.20 -30.89 -10.99
CA GLY A 158 2.57 -31.90 -10.12
C GLY A 158 1.82 -31.35 -8.91
N HIS A 159 1.74 -30.03 -8.74
CA HIS A 159 1.06 -29.37 -7.64
C HIS A 159 -0.22 -28.70 -8.10
N ALA A 160 -1.25 -28.67 -7.26
CA ALA A 160 -2.48 -27.94 -7.56
C ALA A 160 -2.16 -26.44 -7.60
N THR A 161 -2.60 -25.75 -8.64
CA THR A 161 -2.22 -24.36 -8.90
C THR A 161 -3.43 -23.55 -9.35
N ASN A 162 -3.50 -22.30 -8.92
CA ASN A 162 -4.51 -21.34 -9.31
C ASN A 162 -3.84 -20.06 -9.77
N ILE A 163 -4.38 -19.44 -10.81
CA ILE A 163 -3.99 -18.11 -11.28
C ILE A 163 -5.25 -17.26 -11.31
N ASP A 164 -5.27 -16.17 -10.56
CA ASP A 164 -6.35 -15.19 -10.58
C ASP A 164 -5.84 -13.87 -11.14
N LEU A 165 -6.58 -13.29 -12.07
CA LEU A 165 -6.40 -11.95 -12.60
C LEU A 165 -7.62 -11.11 -12.25
N LEU A 166 -7.41 -10.02 -11.50
CA LEU A 166 -8.45 -9.15 -11.00
C LEU A 166 -8.26 -7.72 -11.52
N PHE A 167 -9.37 -7.09 -11.86
CA PHE A 167 -9.44 -5.68 -12.28
C PHE A 167 -10.36 -4.95 -11.30
N GLY A 168 -9.84 -3.94 -10.61
CA GLY A 168 -10.57 -3.16 -9.63
C GLY A 168 -10.84 -1.75 -10.11
N PHE A 169 -12.00 -1.21 -9.72
CA PHE A 169 -12.39 0.19 -9.93
C PHE A 169 -12.89 0.73 -8.60
N TYR A 170 -12.30 1.82 -8.14
CA TYR A 170 -12.53 2.40 -6.81
C TYR A 170 -12.79 3.88 -6.88
N ASP A 171 -13.67 4.32 -6.00
CA ASP A 171 -13.75 5.69 -5.55
C ASP A 171 -12.80 5.84 -4.35
N MET A 172 -11.74 6.63 -4.54
CA MET A 172 -10.73 6.87 -3.53
C MET A 172 -10.99 8.20 -2.83
N ASN A 173 -10.95 8.18 -1.50
CA ASN A 173 -10.88 9.38 -0.68
C ASN A 173 -9.54 9.40 0.04
N ALA A 174 -8.73 10.43 -0.23
CA ALA A 174 -7.45 10.67 0.41
C ALA A 174 -7.53 11.89 1.32
N THR A 175 -6.95 11.77 2.52
CA THR A 175 -6.83 12.85 3.50
C THR A 175 -5.36 12.99 3.89
N TYR A 176 -4.80 14.15 3.59
CA TYR A 176 -3.51 14.57 4.10
C TYR A 176 -3.71 15.38 5.38
N GLY A 177 -2.89 15.12 6.39
CA GLY A 177 -2.84 15.89 7.63
C GLY A 177 -1.40 16.09 8.09
N SER A 178 -1.11 17.25 8.67
CA SER A 178 0.18 17.54 9.28
C SER A 178 0.03 18.26 10.61
N GLU A 179 0.95 17.98 11.53
CA GLU A 179 1.08 18.72 12.77
C GLU A 179 2.02 19.91 12.60
N ALA A 180 1.87 20.92 13.47
CA ALA A 180 2.79 22.05 13.45
C ALA A 180 4.19 21.60 13.85
N GLY A 181 5.18 21.93 13.02
CA GLY A 181 6.59 21.62 13.25
C GLY A 181 7.49 22.72 12.71
N LEU A 182 8.81 22.49 12.72
CA LEU A 182 9.77 23.46 12.18
C LEU A 182 9.60 23.69 10.66
N ALA A 183 9.04 22.70 9.93
CA ALA A 183 8.80 22.79 8.49
C ALA A 183 7.50 23.55 8.10
N GLY A 184 6.65 23.93 9.05
CA GLY A 184 5.45 24.72 8.78
C GLY A 184 4.30 24.53 9.78
N PRO A 185 3.23 25.32 9.62
CA PRO A 185 2.02 25.18 10.43
C PRO A 185 1.27 23.89 10.07
N ALA A 186 0.40 23.45 10.99
CA ALA A 186 -0.53 22.36 10.73
C ALA A 186 -1.44 22.69 9.54
N THR A 187 -1.70 21.69 8.70
CA THR A 187 -2.58 21.81 7.55
C THR A 187 -3.25 20.48 7.24
N GLU A 188 -4.44 20.55 6.63
CA GLU A 188 -5.24 19.40 6.22
C GLU A 188 -5.68 19.62 4.77
N GLN A 189 -5.61 18.56 3.97
CA GLN A 189 -6.11 18.56 2.60
C GLN A 189 -6.85 17.27 2.29
N LYS A 190 -7.75 17.34 1.32
CA LYS A 190 -8.55 16.21 0.88
C LYS A 190 -8.56 16.12 -0.63
N MET A 191 -8.56 14.89 -1.12
CA MET A 191 -8.71 14.57 -2.53
C MET A 191 -9.71 13.42 -2.68
N THR A 192 -10.55 13.50 -3.70
CA THR A 192 -11.35 12.36 -4.17
C THR A 192 -11.00 12.10 -5.63
N LYS A 193 -10.72 10.86 -6.00
CA LYS A 193 -10.37 10.46 -7.38
C LYS A 193 -10.78 9.03 -7.65
N ASN A 194 -11.03 8.71 -8.91
CA ASN A 194 -11.22 7.33 -9.33
C ASN A 194 -9.86 6.65 -9.51
N VAL A 195 -9.70 5.46 -8.92
CA VAL A 195 -8.49 4.64 -8.98
C VAL A 195 -8.84 3.28 -9.58
N SER A 196 -7.96 2.75 -10.41
CA SER A 196 -8.06 1.40 -10.95
C SER A 196 -6.92 0.53 -10.44
N THR A 197 -7.17 -0.77 -10.32
CA THR A 197 -6.12 -1.73 -9.94
C THR A 197 -6.08 -2.92 -10.88
N ILE A 198 -4.89 -3.45 -11.10
CA ILE A 198 -4.68 -4.75 -11.75
C ILE A 198 -3.95 -5.64 -10.74
N GLU A 199 -4.58 -6.73 -10.32
CA GLU A 199 -4.01 -7.69 -9.39
C GLU A 199 -3.85 -9.05 -10.10
N THR A 200 -2.69 -9.68 -9.96
CA THR A 200 -2.47 -11.07 -10.38
C THR A 200 -1.97 -11.87 -9.20
N ASN A 201 -2.61 -13.01 -8.93
CA ASN A 201 -2.23 -13.94 -7.89
C ASN A 201 -1.92 -15.31 -8.51
N PHE A 202 -0.76 -15.85 -8.18
CA PHE A 202 -0.38 -17.22 -8.46
C PHE A 202 -0.30 -17.97 -7.13
N THR A 203 -1.11 -19.02 -6.98
CA THR A 203 -1.10 -19.88 -5.80
C THR A 203 -0.77 -21.30 -6.21
N THR A 204 0.13 -21.96 -5.49
CA THR A 204 0.40 -23.40 -5.64
C THR A 204 0.28 -24.10 -4.29
N ARG A 205 -0.24 -25.33 -4.28
CA ARG A 205 -0.52 -26.09 -3.06
C ARG A 205 0.11 -27.47 -3.11
N ARG A 206 0.57 -27.91 -1.94
CA ARG A 206 1.12 -29.24 -1.72
C ARG A 206 0.61 -29.81 -0.41
N ASP A 207 0.34 -31.10 -0.42
CA ASP A 207 -0.02 -31.83 0.80
C ASP A 207 1.25 -32.18 1.59
N PHE A 208 1.26 -31.83 2.87
CA PHE A 208 2.32 -32.15 3.81
C PHE A 208 1.73 -32.68 5.11
N ARG A 209 1.88 -34.00 5.35
CA ARG A 209 1.43 -34.67 6.58
C ARG A 209 -0.02 -34.31 6.96
N GLU A 210 -0.95 -34.57 6.03
CA GLU A 210 -2.40 -34.33 6.17
C GLU A 210 -2.84 -32.87 6.21
N ILE A 211 -1.90 -31.92 6.16
CA ILE A 211 -2.18 -30.48 6.05
C ILE A 211 -1.85 -30.03 4.64
N GLN A 212 -2.73 -29.25 4.02
CA GLN A 212 -2.45 -28.65 2.73
C GLN A 212 -1.78 -27.28 2.94
N VAL A 213 -0.56 -27.16 2.43
CA VAL A 213 0.23 -25.93 2.49
C VAL A 213 0.26 -25.28 1.12
N GLY A 214 -0.15 -24.02 1.07
CA GLY A 214 -0.12 -23.18 -0.12
C GLY A 214 1.00 -22.16 -0.09
N THR A 215 1.45 -21.74 -1.25
CA THR A 215 2.29 -20.56 -1.44
C THR A 215 1.65 -19.67 -2.48
N THR A 216 1.44 -18.40 -2.14
CA THR A 216 0.84 -17.40 -3.02
C THR A 216 1.82 -16.28 -3.27
N ILE A 217 2.09 -16.01 -4.55
CA ILE A 217 2.77 -14.80 -5.02
C ILE A 217 1.71 -13.92 -5.67
N GLY A 218 1.63 -12.66 -5.25
CA GLY A 218 0.72 -11.71 -5.85
C GLY A 218 1.38 -10.38 -6.16
N VAL A 219 0.90 -9.73 -7.21
CA VAL A 219 1.30 -8.38 -7.63
C VAL A 219 0.03 -7.58 -7.82
N THR A 220 -0.02 -6.38 -7.23
CA THR A 220 -1.09 -5.41 -7.46
C THR A 220 -0.50 -4.11 -7.92
N TYR A 221 -0.93 -3.62 -9.08
CA TYR A 221 -0.67 -2.29 -9.56
C TYR A 221 -1.87 -1.38 -9.27
N PHE A 222 -1.60 -0.16 -8.83
CA PHE A 222 -2.58 0.89 -8.54
C PHE A 222 -2.29 2.08 -9.46
N THR A 223 -3.31 2.55 -10.17
CA THR A 223 -3.22 3.81 -10.91
C THR A 223 -3.48 4.97 -9.96
N ASP A 224 -2.71 6.05 -10.05
CA ASP A 224 -3.03 7.30 -9.36
C ASP A 224 -3.18 7.19 -7.82
N LEU A 225 -2.26 6.47 -7.16
CA LEU A 225 -2.17 6.47 -5.69
C LEU A 225 -1.77 7.88 -5.20
N PRO A 226 -2.34 8.39 -4.09
CA PRO A 226 -2.10 9.76 -3.66
C PRO A 226 -0.67 9.92 -3.17
N THR A 227 -0.13 11.12 -3.40
CA THR A 227 1.23 11.50 -3.02
C THR A 227 1.23 12.85 -2.32
N ILE A 228 2.25 13.10 -1.50
CA ILE A 228 2.46 14.41 -0.87
C ILE A 228 3.45 15.20 -1.74
N GLU A 229 3.02 16.37 -2.21
CA GLU A 229 3.89 17.32 -2.91
C GLU A 229 4.33 18.40 -1.93
N ARG A 230 5.63 18.43 -1.61
CA ARG A 230 6.14 19.25 -0.51
C ARG A 230 7.36 20.08 -0.89
N THR A 231 7.19 21.40 -0.81
CA THR A 231 8.27 22.39 -0.85
C THR A 231 8.23 23.27 0.39
N LEU A 232 9.39 23.51 0.99
CA LEU A 232 9.52 24.35 2.19
C LEU A 232 8.99 25.76 1.95
N GLY A 233 8.20 26.26 2.90
CA GLY A 233 7.61 27.59 2.84
C GLY A 233 6.47 27.75 1.82
N GLN A 234 6.13 26.70 1.07
CA GLN A 234 4.95 26.67 0.19
C GLN A 234 3.81 25.88 0.83
N PRO A 235 2.55 26.16 0.45
CA PRO A 235 1.42 25.30 0.78
C PRO A 235 1.69 23.87 0.29
N VAL A 236 1.29 22.88 1.08
CA VAL A 236 1.33 21.47 0.67
C VAL A 236 0.29 21.24 -0.43
N SER A 237 0.52 20.29 -1.32
CA SER A 237 -0.52 19.77 -2.23
C SER A 237 -0.55 18.23 -2.17
N ILE A 238 -1.70 17.66 -2.51
CA ILE A 238 -1.83 16.22 -2.77
C ILE A 238 -1.75 16.01 -4.28
N GLY A 239 -0.79 15.20 -4.72
CA GLY A 239 -0.65 14.73 -6.08
C GLY A 239 -1.13 13.29 -6.23
N THR A 240 -0.89 12.68 -7.39
CA THR A 240 -1.09 11.24 -7.60
C THR A 240 -0.02 10.68 -8.51
N ASP A 241 0.41 9.46 -8.23
CA ASP A 241 1.33 8.70 -9.08
C ASP A 241 1.06 7.20 -8.91
N ASP A 242 1.60 6.39 -9.80
CA ASP A 242 1.36 4.95 -9.81
C ASP A 242 2.09 4.22 -8.69
N ALA A 243 1.54 3.09 -8.26
CA ALA A 243 2.14 2.26 -7.22
C ALA A 243 2.05 0.77 -7.53
N VAL A 244 2.98 0.01 -6.98
CA VAL A 244 2.99 -1.46 -7.06
C VAL A 244 3.14 -2.05 -5.67
N THR A 245 2.40 -3.11 -5.40
CA THR A 245 2.61 -3.94 -4.21
C THR A 245 2.85 -5.37 -4.61
N LEU A 246 3.69 -6.05 -3.83
CA LEU A 246 4.06 -7.45 -3.97
C LEU A 246 3.64 -8.16 -2.69
N LYS A 247 3.02 -9.32 -2.79
CA LYS A 247 2.75 -10.17 -1.62
C LYS A 247 3.30 -11.56 -1.85
N PHE A 248 3.81 -12.14 -0.78
CA PHE A 248 4.24 -13.53 -0.71
C PHE A 248 3.69 -14.14 0.57
N LEU A 249 2.80 -15.12 0.44
CA LEU A 249 2.06 -15.74 1.53
C LEU A 249 2.33 -17.24 1.59
N PHE A 250 2.40 -17.76 2.81
CA PHE A 250 2.25 -19.18 3.10
C PHE A 250 0.85 -19.40 3.65
N GLU A 251 0.10 -20.26 3.00
CA GLU A 251 -1.29 -20.58 3.36
C GLU A 251 -1.31 -21.95 4.06
N ILE A 252 -2.05 -22.05 5.16
CA ILE A 252 -2.42 -23.32 5.76
C ILE A 252 -3.91 -23.48 5.52
N LEU A 253 -4.29 -24.49 4.73
CA LEU A 253 -5.68 -24.82 4.51
C LEU A 253 -6.12 -25.80 5.60
N LEU A 254 -7.12 -25.38 6.38
CA LEU A 254 -7.74 -26.12 7.47
C LEU A 254 -9.06 -26.76 7.04
#